data_AF-A0A5C3NGX0-F1
#
_entry.id   AF-A0A5C3NGX0-F1
#
_cell.length_a   1.000
_cell.length_b   1.000
_cell.length_c   1.000
_cell.angle_alpha   90.00
_cell.angle_beta   90.00
_cell.angle_gamma   90.00
#
_symmetry.space_group_name_H-M   'P 1'
#
loop_
_entity.id
_entity.type
_entity.pdbx_description
1 polymer ?
#
loop_
_entity_poly.entity_id
_entity_poly.type
_entity_poly.pdbx_seq_one_letter_code
_entity_poly.pdbx_strand_id
1 'polypeptide(L)'
;MLSFSLLSMGLVVLPFTAAQMIYDVTVGGAAGNLTFSPEAIFANPGDQVVFHFQQKNHTVTQSSFANPCGPKEGGFDSGFMPVAANVTDNFPTYTIRVNDTNPVWVYCAQAANTANSHCGKGMVFAVNCPADGSPNSFTNFKNSALAIGSSLAAAASSTAAAPSETASNTWTAAYGSVTVPPAPSGSVVTQPITLQSSSWTTVYTSYPNSPAPTPAALEGQVHKVIVGGTGKLTFDPPRISAQPRDIIMFEFHQKNHTVTQSSFADPCRQLNANGTTGFDSGFLPVADDASSFPTWNVTVNDTAPMWAYCRQKTPASHCGAGMVFAVNSDESSQRSFSAFQALAEQLNGTAAAASASPSATGSTSGAGAVRVGILSAAVAALGAFAIVL
;
A
#
# COMPACT_ATOMS: atom_id res chain seq x y z
N MET A 1 -24.37 -80.33 -31.39
CA MET A 1 -24.03 -78.90 -31.47
C MET A 1 -24.53 -78.25 -30.19
N LEU A 2 -23.65 -78.07 -29.19
CA LEU A 2 -24.02 -77.40 -27.94
C LEU A 2 -23.78 -75.90 -28.10
N SER A 3 -24.86 -75.12 -28.11
CA SER A 3 -24.82 -73.66 -28.06
C SER A 3 -24.59 -73.21 -26.61
N PHE A 4 -23.43 -72.62 -26.35
CA PHE A 4 -23.19 -71.86 -25.12
C PHE A 4 -23.62 -70.41 -25.35
N SER A 5 -24.72 -70.00 -24.71
CA SER A 5 -25.11 -68.59 -24.60
C SER A 5 -24.17 -67.89 -23.61
N LEU A 6 -23.30 -67.04 -24.14
CA LEU A 6 -22.50 -66.09 -23.36
C LEU A 6 -23.40 -64.97 -22.85
N LEU A 7 -23.73 -65.02 -21.56
CA LEU A 7 -24.44 -63.96 -20.86
C LEU A 7 -23.45 -62.82 -20.58
N SER A 8 -23.50 -61.76 -21.40
CA SER A 8 -22.72 -60.54 -21.17
C SER A 8 -23.35 -59.75 -20.02
N MET A 9 -22.70 -59.77 -18.84
CA MET A 9 -23.04 -58.88 -17.73
C MET A 9 -22.50 -57.48 -18.06
N GLY A 10 -23.40 -56.60 -18.52
CA GLY A 10 -23.09 -55.18 -18.68
C GLY A 10 -22.83 -54.53 -17.31
N LEU A 11 -21.60 -54.07 -17.10
CA LEU A 11 -21.22 -53.26 -15.95
C LEU A 11 -21.84 -51.86 -16.12
N VAL A 12 -22.96 -51.61 -15.45
CA VAL A 12 -23.58 -50.28 -15.38
C VAL A 12 -22.70 -49.41 -14.49
N VAL A 13 -21.88 -48.54 -15.11
CA VAL A 13 -21.18 -47.47 -14.40
C VAL A 13 -22.21 -46.37 -14.11
N LEU A 14 -22.82 -46.42 -12.93
CA LEU A 14 -23.61 -45.32 -12.41
C LEU A 14 -22.66 -44.11 -12.21
N PRO A 15 -22.97 -42.92 -12.74
CA PRO A 15 -22.20 -41.73 -12.42
C PRO A 15 -22.38 -41.43 -10.93
N PHE A 16 -21.34 -41.67 -10.13
CA PHE A 16 -21.26 -41.14 -8.78
C PHE A 16 -21.19 -39.61 -8.90
N THR A 17 -22.36 -38.97 -8.80
CA THR A 17 -22.41 -37.55 -8.47
C THR A 17 -21.96 -37.45 -7.02
N ALA A 18 -20.68 -37.13 -6.81
CA ALA A 18 -20.20 -36.79 -5.48
C ALA A 18 -21.08 -35.63 -4.98
N ALA A 19 -21.78 -35.85 -3.87
CA ALA A 19 -22.62 -34.83 -3.27
C ALA A 19 -21.72 -33.63 -2.92
N GLN A 20 -22.06 -32.46 -3.48
CA GLN A 20 -21.39 -31.21 -3.19
C GLN A 20 -21.52 -30.90 -1.70
N MET A 21 -20.40 -30.79 -0.99
CA MET A 21 -20.39 -30.41 0.42
C MET A 21 -20.44 -28.89 0.54
N ILE A 22 -21.11 -28.41 1.60
CA ILE A 22 -21.16 -27.01 1.99
C ILE A 22 -20.39 -26.86 3.29
N TYR A 23 -19.39 -25.97 3.29
CA TYR A 23 -18.60 -25.60 4.45
C TYR A 23 -19.03 -24.23 4.93
N ASP A 24 -19.66 -24.18 6.10
CA ASP A 24 -20.05 -22.93 6.73
C ASP A 24 -18.88 -22.36 7.55
N VAL A 25 -18.49 -21.12 7.23
CA VAL A 25 -17.43 -20.38 7.91
C VAL A 25 -18.02 -19.14 8.53
N THR A 26 -17.95 -19.02 9.85
CA THR A 26 -18.32 -17.78 10.54
C THR A 26 -17.22 -16.74 10.36
N VAL A 27 -17.58 -15.54 9.92
CA VAL A 27 -16.68 -14.37 9.79
C VAL A 27 -17.01 -13.37 10.89
N GLY A 28 -16.10 -13.19 11.84
CA GLY A 28 -16.30 -12.32 12.99
C GLY A 28 -16.88 -13.05 14.21
N GLY A 29 -17.66 -12.36 15.04
CA GLY A 29 -18.34 -12.93 16.20
C GLY A 29 -19.11 -11.90 17.03
N ALA A 30 -20.07 -12.35 17.84
CA ALA A 30 -20.92 -11.50 18.71
C ALA A 30 -20.15 -10.53 19.64
N ALA A 31 -18.90 -10.83 20.00
CA ALA A 31 -18.04 -9.97 20.80
C ALA A 31 -17.08 -9.08 19.98
N GLY A 32 -17.23 -9.02 18.66
CA GLY A 32 -16.31 -8.34 17.75
C GLY A 32 -15.00 -9.11 17.51
N ASN A 33 -15.07 -10.44 17.55
CA ASN A 33 -13.92 -11.31 17.34
C ASN A 33 -13.34 -11.11 15.93
N LEU A 34 -12.01 -11.13 15.81
CA LEU A 34 -11.30 -10.96 14.53
C LEU A 34 -10.91 -12.34 13.99
N THR A 35 -11.90 -13.15 13.60
CA THR A 35 -11.67 -14.57 13.26
C THR A 35 -12.47 -15.05 12.07
N PHE A 36 -11.95 -16.08 11.40
CA PHE A 36 -12.72 -17.01 10.59
C PHE A 36 -12.86 -18.32 11.38
N SER A 37 -14.06 -18.87 11.49
CA SER A 37 -14.29 -20.11 12.25
C SER A 37 -15.09 -21.12 11.43
N PRO A 38 -14.51 -22.27 11.05
CA PRO A 38 -13.09 -22.64 11.23
C PRO A 38 -12.13 -21.73 10.44
N GLU A 39 -10.86 -21.68 10.86
CA GLU A 39 -9.83 -20.83 10.23
C GLU A 39 -9.10 -21.50 9.06
N ALA A 40 -9.22 -22.83 8.95
CA ALA A 40 -8.77 -23.58 7.79
C ALA A 40 -9.69 -24.78 7.56
N ILE A 41 -9.89 -25.17 6.30
CA ILE A 41 -10.66 -26.35 5.91
C ILE A 41 -9.95 -27.12 4.78
N PHE A 42 -10.36 -28.38 4.62
CA PHE A 42 -10.04 -29.19 3.46
C PHE A 42 -11.34 -29.52 2.72
N ALA A 43 -11.39 -29.22 1.43
CA ALA A 43 -12.57 -29.32 0.58
C ALA A 43 -12.21 -29.86 -0.82
N ASN A 44 -13.13 -30.59 -1.44
CA ASN A 44 -12.94 -31.16 -2.77
C ASN A 44 -13.37 -30.18 -3.86
N PRO A 45 -12.82 -30.30 -5.09
CA PRO A 45 -13.31 -29.55 -6.24
C PRO A 45 -14.82 -29.76 -6.43
N GLY A 46 -15.56 -28.66 -6.52
CA GLY A 46 -17.01 -28.65 -6.59
C GLY A 46 -17.69 -28.20 -5.29
N ASP A 47 -17.06 -28.36 -4.13
CA ASP A 47 -17.61 -27.93 -2.84
C ASP A 47 -17.80 -26.41 -2.76
N GLN A 48 -18.67 -25.97 -1.84
CA GLN A 48 -18.91 -24.55 -1.57
C GLN A 48 -18.43 -24.18 -0.17
N VAL A 49 -17.88 -22.98 -0.04
CA VAL A 49 -17.58 -22.37 1.24
C VAL A 49 -18.50 -21.16 1.40
N VAL A 50 -19.39 -21.21 2.39
CA VAL A 50 -20.36 -20.15 2.68
C VAL A 50 -19.87 -19.41 3.91
N PHE A 51 -19.51 -18.15 3.71
CA PHE A 51 -19.06 -17.26 4.76
C PHE A 51 -20.26 -16.52 5.34
N HIS A 52 -20.51 -16.68 6.64
CA HIS A 52 -21.58 -16.02 7.38
C HIS A 52 -21.02 -14.87 8.19
N PHE A 53 -21.35 -13.64 7.81
CA PHE A 53 -20.79 -12.44 8.44
C PHE A 53 -21.57 -12.10 9.71
N GLN A 54 -20.89 -12.15 10.84
CA GLN A 54 -21.42 -11.70 12.12
C GLN A 54 -21.14 -10.22 12.34
N GLN A 55 -21.47 -9.73 13.53
CA GLN A 55 -21.42 -8.31 13.93
C GLN A 55 -20.05 -7.68 13.66
N LYS A 56 -20.06 -6.35 13.50
CA LYS A 56 -18.94 -5.52 13.01
C LYS A 56 -18.81 -5.63 11.49
N ASN A 57 -17.66 -5.26 10.95
CA ASN A 57 -17.42 -5.17 9.53
C ASN A 57 -16.21 -6.00 9.17
N HIS A 58 -16.38 -6.90 8.21
CA HIS A 58 -15.37 -7.84 7.78
C HIS A 58 -15.45 -8.04 6.26
N THR A 59 -14.38 -8.58 5.68
CA THR A 59 -14.36 -9.04 4.29
C THR A 59 -13.90 -10.48 4.22
N VAL A 60 -14.19 -11.11 3.10
CA VAL A 60 -13.58 -12.34 2.59
C VAL A 60 -12.88 -11.94 1.29
N THR A 61 -11.60 -11.60 1.39
CA THR A 61 -10.81 -11.14 0.24
C THR A 61 -9.71 -12.16 -0.04
N GLN A 62 -9.61 -12.61 -1.28
CA GLN A 62 -8.57 -13.54 -1.69
C GLN A 62 -7.21 -12.86 -1.64
N SER A 63 -6.24 -13.53 -1.02
CA SER A 63 -4.84 -13.13 -0.97
C SER A 63 -3.95 -14.23 -1.55
N SER A 64 -2.66 -14.15 -1.25
CA SER A 64 -1.69 -15.19 -1.59
C SER A 64 -0.85 -15.51 -0.37
N PHE A 65 -0.23 -16.70 -0.34
CA PHE A 65 0.68 -17.07 0.73
C PHE A 65 1.79 -16.03 0.94
N ALA A 66 2.32 -15.46 -0.15
CA ALA A 66 3.40 -14.48 -0.13
C ALA A 66 2.95 -13.07 0.29
N ASN A 67 1.67 -12.73 0.12
CA ASN A 67 1.09 -11.44 0.48
C ASN A 67 -0.19 -11.67 1.29
N PRO A 68 -0.08 -12.06 2.58
CA PRO A 68 -1.22 -12.54 3.36
C PRO A 68 -2.25 -11.46 3.68
N CYS A 69 -1.83 -10.19 3.78
CA CYS A 69 -2.71 -9.05 4.08
C CYS A 69 -2.92 -8.12 2.87
N GLY A 70 -2.77 -8.62 1.65
CA GLY A 70 -3.03 -7.87 0.43
C GLY A 70 -3.83 -8.67 -0.60
N PRO A 71 -4.60 -7.99 -1.47
CA PRO A 71 -5.46 -8.65 -2.43
C PRO A 71 -4.63 -9.37 -3.49
N LYS A 72 -5.10 -10.53 -3.93
CA LYS A 72 -4.57 -11.23 -5.11
C LYS A 72 -5.16 -10.62 -6.37
N GLU A 73 -4.33 -10.31 -7.36
CA GLU A 73 -4.79 -9.85 -8.68
C GLU A 73 -5.74 -10.88 -9.32
N GLY A 74 -6.89 -10.41 -9.80
CA GLY A 74 -7.96 -11.25 -10.34
C GLY A 74 -8.60 -12.20 -9.31
N GLY A 75 -8.30 -12.03 -8.02
CA GLY A 75 -8.90 -12.80 -6.94
C GLY A 75 -10.30 -12.34 -6.58
N PHE A 76 -10.99 -13.16 -5.79
CA PHE A 76 -12.33 -12.82 -5.31
C PHE A 76 -12.29 -11.83 -4.14
N ASP A 77 -13.35 -11.04 -4.00
CA ASP A 77 -13.58 -10.18 -2.85
C ASP A 77 -15.08 -10.11 -2.56
N SER A 78 -15.48 -10.38 -1.32
CA SER A 78 -16.86 -10.18 -0.88
C SER A 78 -17.22 -8.70 -0.82
N GLY A 79 -16.21 -7.82 -0.74
CA GLY A 79 -16.40 -6.47 -0.22
C GLY A 79 -16.68 -6.48 1.28
N PHE A 80 -16.94 -5.30 1.84
CA PHE A 80 -17.26 -5.12 3.25
C PHE A 80 -18.71 -5.53 3.56
N MET A 81 -18.87 -6.41 4.54
CA MET A 81 -20.16 -6.91 5.01
C MET A 81 -20.42 -6.41 6.44
N PRO A 82 -20.96 -5.19 6.60
CA PRO A 82 -21.24 -4.63 7.92
C PRO A 82 -22.49 -5.21 8.54
N VAL A 83 -22.41 -5.62 9.79
CA VAL A 83 -23.51 -6.16 10.58
C VAL A 83 -23.61 -5.42 11.91
N ALA A 84 -24.78 -4.84 12.17
CA ALA A 84 -25.04 -4.09 13.39
C ALA A 84 -25.06 -5.01 14.62
N ALA A 85 -24.69 -4.46 15.79
CA ALA A 85 -24.53 -5.23 17.02
C ALA A 85 -25.82 -5.92 17.52
N ASN A 86 -27.00 -5.39 17.14
CA ASN A 86 -28.30 -5.91 17.53
C ASN A 86 -28.87 -6.95 16.54
N VAL A 87 -28.17 -7.26 15.45
CA VAL A 87 -28.57 -8.30 14.50
C VAL A 87 -28.15 -9.66 15.06
N THR A 88 -29.10 -10.59 15.20
CA THR A 88 -28.87 -11.93 15.77
C THR A 88 -29.22 -13.08 14.82
N ASP A 89 -29.83 -12.78 13.67
CA ASP A 89 -30.18 -13.74 12.62
C ASP A 89 -30.06 -13.07 11.23
N ASN A 90 -30.31 -13.84 10.16
CA ASN A 90 -30.30 -13.34 8.77
C ASN A 90 -28.99 -12.62 8.38
N PHE A 91 -27.88 -13.19 8.82
CA PHE A 91 -26.55 -12.66 8.54
C PHE A 91 -26.26 -12.62 7.03
N PRO A 92 -25.57 -11.58 6.53
CA PRO A 92 -25.07 -11.57 5.16
C PRO A 92 -24.19 -12.79 4.90
N THR A 93 -24.25 -13.30 3.68
CA THR A 93 -23.42 -14.42 3.25
C THR A 93 -22.63 -14.11 1.99
N TYR A 94 -21.48 -14.74 1.85
CA TYR A 94 -20.69 -14.76 0.63
C TYR A 94 -20.26 -16.20 0.34
N THR A 95 -20.41 -16.65 -0.90
CA THR A 95 -20.12 -18.04 -1.25
C THR A 95 -19.03 -18.10 -2.31
N ILE A 96 -18.03 -18.93 -2.07
CA ILE A 96 -17.03 -19.31 -3.09
C ILE A 96 -17.20 -20.78 -3.46
N ARG A 97 -16.85 -21.09 -4.71
CA ARG A 97 -16.73 -22.46 -5.19
C ARG A 97 -15.27 -22.90 -5.13
N VAL A 98 -15.03 -24.10 -4.60
CA VAL A 98 -13.72 -24.75 -4.66
C VAL A 98 -13.54 -25.30 -6.07
N ASN A 99 -12.59 -24.75 -6.82
CA ASN A 99 -12.41 -25.11 -8.24
C ASN A 99 -11.44 -26.28 -8.43
N ASP A 100 -10.46 -26.40 -7.55
CA ASP A 100 -9.41 -27.41 -7.59
C ASP A 100 -8.87 -27.67 -6.16
N THR A 101 -7.83 -28.50 -6.05
CA THR A 101 -7.19 -28.82 -4.77
C THR A 101 -6.05 -27.86 -4.40
N ASN A 102 -5.85 -26.77 -5.14
CA ASN A 102 -4.80 -25.80 -4.84
C ASN A 102 -5.18 -24.98 -3.59
N PRO A 103 -4.18 -24.53 -2.79
CA PRO A 103 -4.45 -23.70 -1.63
C PRO A 103 -5.10 -22.37 -1.99
N VAL A 104 -6.17 -22.01 -1.28
CA VAL A 104 -6.81 -20.69 -1.34
C VAL A 104 -6.51 -19.96 -0.05
N TRP A 105 -5.97 -18.75 -0.18
CA TRP A 105 -5.60 -17.88 0.94
C TRP A 105 -6.56 -16.70 1.01
N VAL A 106 -7.05 -16.38 2.19
CA VAL A 106 -8.07 -15.35 2.40
C VAL A 106 -7.68 -14.52 3.61
N TYR A 107 -7.98 -13.22 3.55
CA TYR A 107 -7.83 -12.31 4.67
C TYR A 107 -9.04 -11.39 4.80
N CYS A 108 -9.17 -10.81 6.00
CA CYS A 108 -10.06 -9.68 6.23
C CYS A 108 -9.31 -8.37 5.96
N ALA A 109 -9.78 -7.60 4.98
CA ALA A 109 -9.19 -6.33 4.56
C ALA A 109 -9.56 -5.15 5.48
N GLN A 110 -10.36 -5.39 6.53
CA GLN A 110 -10.73 -4.35 7.48
C GLN A 110 -9.49 -3.77 8.17
N ALA A 111 -9.37 -2.45 8.07
CA ALA A 111 -8.24 -1.67 8.56
C ALA A 111 -6.88 -2.13 8.01
N ALA A 112 -6.85 -2.70 6.79
CA ALA A 112 -5.62 -3.06 6.08
C ALA A 112 -4.61 -1.92 6.10
N ASN A 113 -3.32 -2.26 6.22
CA ASN A 113 -2.21 -1.31 6.29
C ASN A 113 -2.24 -0.32 7.48
N THR A 114 -2.99 -0.63 8.54
CA THR A 114 -2.99 0.14 9.80
C THR A 114 -2.65 -0.74 11.00
N ALA A 115 -2.28 -0.13 12.13
CA ALA A 115 -2.07 -0.84 13.40
C ALA A 115 -3.31 -1.61 13.90
N ASN A 116 -4.49 -1.27 13.38
CA ASN A 116 -5.74 -1.96 13.71
C ASN A 116 -6.14 -3.03 12.71
N SER A 117 -5.26 -3.39 11.77
CA SER A 117 -5.51 -4.40 10.75
C SER A 117 -6.08 -5.69 11.33
N HIS A 118 -7.24 -6.12 10.82
CA HIS A 118 -7.84 -7.40 11.20
C HIS A 118 -6.94 -8.56 10.77
N CYS A 119 -6.46 -8.54 9.53
CA CYS A 119 -5.45 -9.50 9.06
C CYS A 119 -4.17 -9.46 9.90
N GLY A 120 -3.67 -8.27 10.22
CA GLY A 120 -2.51 -8.07 11.11
C GLY A 120 -2.72 -8.60 12.53
N LYS A 121 -3.97 -8.80 12.95
CA LYS A 121 -4.34 -9.43 14.22
C LYS A 121 -4.67 -10.92 14.07
N GLY A 122 -4.37 -11.51 12.92
CA GLY A 122 -4.51 -12.93 12.64
C GLY A 122 -5.85 -13.34 12.02
N MET A 123 -6.67 -12.39 11.54
CA MET A 123 -7.93 -12.68 10.85
C MET A 123 -7.66 -13.10 9.40
N VAL A 124 -7.25 -14.35 9.24
CA VAL A 124 -6.94 -15.00 7.97
C VAL A 124 -7.59 -16.38 7.90
N PHE A 125 -7.80 -16.89 6.68
CA PHE A 125 -8.43 -18.17 6.42
C PHE A 125 -7.74 -18.91 5.27
N ALA A 126 -7.81 -20.25 5.27
CA ALA A 126 -7.32 -21.05 4.16
C ALA A 126 -8.24 -22.23 3.78
N VAL A 127 -8.28 -22.53 2.48
CA VAL A 127 -8.80 -23.79 1.95
C VAL A 127 -7.64 -24.59 1.41
N ASN A 128 -7.59 -25.90 1.71
CA ASN A 128 -6.61 -26.84 1.14
C ASN A 128 -5.14 -26.41 1.36
N CYS A 129 -4.84 -25.76 2.48
CA CYS A 129 -3.46 -25.46 2.85
C CYS A 129 -2.68 -26.75 3.18
N PRO A 130 -1.38 -26.82 2.87
CA PRO A 130 -0.52 -27.90 3.34
C PRO A 130 -0.52 -28.04 4.85
N ALA A 131 -0.28 -29.27 5.32
CA ALA A 131 -0.25 -29.60 6.74
C ALA A 131 0.80 -28.76 7.49
N ASP A 132 0.51 -28.47 8.76
CA ASP A 132 1.43 -27.76 9.65
C ASP A 132 2.82 -28.42 9.69
N GLY A 133 3.86 -27.59 9.77
CA GLY A 133 5.25 -28.01 9.57
C GLY A 133 5.75 -27.88 8.13
N SER A 134 4.85 -27.78 7.14
CA SER A 134 5.23 -27.43 5.77
C SER A 134 5.60 -25.94 5.65
N PRO A 135 6.52 -25.55 4.75
CA PRO A 135 6.90 -24.16 4.53
C PRO A 135 5.71 -23.24 4.21
N ASN A 136 4.72 -23.76 3.48
CA ASN A 136 3.50 -23.07 3.06
C ASN A 136 2.24 -23.51 3.86
N SER A 137 2.41 -23.86 5.13
CA SER A 137 1.32 -24.22 6.05
C SER A 137 0.46 -23.01 6.47
N PHE A 138 -0.74 -23.29 6.98
CA PHE A 138 -1.61 -22.25 7.56
C PHE A 138 -0.95 -21.52 8.72
N THR A 139 -0.24 -22.23 9.60
CA THR A 139 0.52 -21.62 10.70
C THR A 139 1.49 -20.55 10.19
N ASN A 140 2.26 -20.84 9.14
CA ASN A 140 3.20 -19.88 8.57
C ASN A 140 2.51 -18.69 7.88
N PHE A 141 1.37 -18.93 7.24
CA PHE A 141 0.56 -17.88 6.64
C PHE A 141 0.04 -16.90 7.70
N LYS A 142 -0.54 -17.42 8.80
CA LYS A 142 -1.04 -16.63 9.93
C LYS A 142 0.08 -15.89 10.66
N ASN A 143 1.23 -16.53 10.88
CA ASN A 143 2.40 -15.88 11.47
C ASN A 143 2.91 -14.71 10.60
N SER A 144 2.89 -14.88 9.27
CA SER A 144 3.29 -13.81 8.33
C SER A 144 2.32 -12.62 8.41
N ALA A 145 1.01 -12.87 8.53
CA ALA A 145 0.01 -11.83 8.75
C ALA A 145 0.22 -11.10 10.10
N LEU A 146 0.45 -11.83 11.18
CA LEU A 146 0.73 -11.27 12.51
C LEU A 146 2.02 -10.43 12.53
N ALA A 147 3.05 -10.83 11.77
CA ALA A 147 4.27 -10.05 11.63
C ALA A 147 4.01 -8.71 10.92
N ILE A 148 3.16 -8.69 9.89
CA ILE A 148 2.69 -7.45 9.24
C ILE A 148 1.92 -6.59 10.26
N GLY A 149 1.01 -7.16 11.03
CA GLY A 149 0.30 -6.40 12.07
C GLY A 149 1.20 -5.82 13.15
N SER A 150 2.20 -6.59 13.58
CA SER A 150 3.18 -6.16 14.58
C SER A 150 4.04 -5.01 14.08
N SER A 151 4.45 -5.03 12.80
CA SER A 151 5.19 -3.91 12.20
C SER A 151 4.32 -2.66 12.07
N LEU A 152 3.06 -2.81 11.66
CA LEU A 152 2.08 -1.72 11.61
C LEU A 152 1.79 -1.13 12.99
N ALA A 153 1.69 -1.97 14.02
CA ALA A 153 1.48 -1.55 15.42
C ALA A 153 2.73 -0.86 16.00
N ALA A 154 3.93 -1.36 15.73
CA ALA A 154 5.18 -0.72 16.14
C ALA A 154 5.35 0.66 15.49
N ALA A 155 4.95 0.80 14.22
CA ALA A 155 4.91 2.08 13.52
C ALA A 155 3.88 3.07 14.14
N ALA A 156 2.78 2.58 14.72
CA ALA A 156 1.79 3.41 15.41
C ALA A 156 2.13 3.70 16.89
N SER A 157 2.87 2.84 17.58
CA SER A 157 3.28 3.07 18.97
C SER A 157 4.48 4.01 19.09
N SER A 158 5.35 4.05 18.07
CA SER A 158 6.42 5.04 17.96
C SER A 158 5.91 6.47 17.72
N THR A 159 4.61 6.65 17.49
CA THR A 159 3.93 7.95 17.36
C THR A 159 3.12 8.35 18.62
N ALA A 160 3.00 7.50 19.64
CA ALA A 160 2.15 7.75 20.82
C ALA A 160 2.92 8.05 22.13
N ALA A 161 4.25 7.92 22.16
CA ALA A 161 5.09 8.11 23.35
C ALA A 161 6.02 9.32 23.26
N ALA A 162 5.50 10.48 22.88
CA ALA A 162 6.18 11.76 23.06
C ALA A 162 5.42 12.59 24.11
N PRO A 163 6.08 13.11 25.17
CA PRO A 163 5.47 14.12 26.03
C PRO A 163 5.16 15.36 25.20
N SER A 164 4.11 16.09 25.61
CA SER A 164 3.79 17.41 25.08
C SER A 164 4.96 18.37 25.32
N GLU A 165 5.84 18.49 24.34
CA GLU A 165 6.94 19.46 24.27
C GLU A 165 6.85 20.18 22.92
N THR A 166 7.06 21.49 22.95
CA THR A 166 6.77 22.43 21.86
C THR A 166 7.43 22.01 20.55
N ALA A 167 6.59 21.85 19.52
CA ALA A 167 6.94 21.26 18.23
C ALA A 167 8.08 21.98 17.51
N SER A 168 9.10 21.22 17.11
CA SER A 168 9.92 21.52 15.94
C SER A 168 9.50 20.59 14.80
N ASN A 169 8.77 21.16 13.83
CA ASN A 169 8.02 20.50 12.76
C ASN A 169 8.85 20.27 11.49
N THR A 170 9.98 19.57 11.58
CA THR A 170 10.89 19.46 10.43
C THR A 170 11.27 18.01 10.16
N TRP A 171 10.77 17.47 9.05
CA TRP A 171 11.27 16.25 8.43
C TRP A 171 12.42 16.58 7.49
N THR A 172 13.24 15.59 7.13
CA THR A 172 14.31 15.75 6.15
C THR A 172 13.94 14.97 4.89
N ALA A 173 14.10 15.57 3.72
CA ALA A 173 14.01 14.89 2.44
C ALA A 173 14.93 13.66 2.43
N ALA A 174 14.60 12.66 1.61
CA ALA A 174 15.33 11.41 1.58
C ALA A 174 16.83 11.57 1.22
N TYR A 175 17.21 12.70 0.62
CA TYR A 175 18.57 13.08 0.30
C TYR A 175 18.70 14.61 0.23
N GLY A 176 19.93 15.12 0.16
CA GLY A 176 20.20 16.56 0.07
C GLY A 176 19.98 17.36 1.36
N SER A 177 19.64 16.69 2.47
CA SER A 177 19.43 17.30 3.80
C SER A 177 18.42 18.46 3.82
N VAL A 178 17.49 18.49 2.85
CA VAL A 178 16.48 19.55 2.74
C VAL A 178 15.38 19.30 3.76
N THR A 179 14.99 20.31 4.53
CA THR A 179 13.86 20.21 5.44
C THR A 179 12.54 20.19 4.67
N VAL A 180 11.67 19.22 4.95
CA VAL A 180 10.32 19.08 4.38
C VAL A 180 9.26 19.07 5.48
N PRO A 181 8.03 19.55 5.19
CA PRO A 181 6.93 19.50 6.14
C PRO A 181 6.52 18.04 6.46
N PRO A 182 6.00 17.79 7.68
CA PRO A 182 5.48 16.47 8.06
C PRO A 182 4.38 16.02 7.09
N ALA A 183 4.24 14.71 6.91
CA ALA A 183 3.14 14.15 6.13
C ALA A 183 1.80 14.49 6.79
N PRO A 184 0.76 14.85 6.01
CA PRO A 184 -0.55 15.14 6.57
C PRO A 184 -1.13 13.87 7.19
N SER A 185 -1.66 13.99 8.40
CA SER A 185 -2.40 12.90 9.02
C SER A 185 -3.81 12.89 8.45
N GLY A 186 -4.19 11.78 7.81
CA GLY A 186 -5.54 11.61 7.34
C GLY A 186 -6.49 11.25 8.48
N SER A 187 -7.72 11.75 8.41
CA SER A 187 -8.83 11.36 9.28
C SER A 187 -9.74 10.37 8.56
N VAL A 188 -10.08 9.25 9.18
CA VAL A 188 -11.07 8.32 8.62
C VAL A 188 -12.44 8.98 8.64
N VAL A 189 -13.05 9.14 7.46
CA VAL A 189 -14.38 9.68 7.27
C VAL A 189 -15.29 8.57 6.76
N THR A 190 -16.43 8.41 7.42
CA THR A 190 -17.52 7.53 6.99
C THR A 190 -18.66 8.41 6.51
N GLN A 191 -19.05 8.29 5.24
CA GLN A 191 -20.10 9.13 4.67
C GLN A 191 -21.07 8.30 3.81
N PRO A 192 -22.39 8.42 4.01
CA PRO A 192 -23.36 7.89 3.06
C PRO A 192 -23.28 8.71 1.77
N ILE A 193 -23.03 8.03 0.65
CA ILE A 193 -23.10 8.57 -0.69
C ILE A 193 -24.40 8.12 -1.31
N THR A 194 -25.19 9.08 -1.78
CA THR A 194 -26.33 8.82 -2.63
C THR A 194 -26.01 9.39 -4.00
N LEU A 195 -25.88 8.52 -5.00
CA LEU A 195 -25.64 8.91 -6.38
C LEU A 195 -26.69 8.24 -7.27
N GLN A 196 -27.52 9.05 -7.92
CA GLN A 196 -28.71 8.58 -8.64
C GLN A 196 -29.62 7.73 -7.72
N SER A 197 -30.01 6.54 -8.16
CA SER A 197 -30.83 5.59 -7.39
C SER A 197 -30.02 4.67 -6.46
N SER A 198 -28.70 4.83 -6.42
CA SER A 198 -27.82 3.99 -5.62
C SER A 198 -27.34 4.75 -4.38
N SER A 199 -27.43 4.10 -3.22
CA SER A 199 -26.90 4.63 -1.97
C SER A 199 -25.94 3.61 -1.37
N TRP A 200 -24.75 4.07 -0.97
CA TRP A 200 -23.76 3.24 -0.29
C TRP A 200 -23.01 4.07 0.75
N THR A 201 -22.49 3.42 1.79
CA THR A 201 -21.63 4.09 2.77
C THR A 201 -20.18 3.93 2.33
N THR A 202 -19.47 5.03 2.10
CA THR A 202 -18.02 5.00 1.89
C THR A 202 -17.29 5.21 3.22
N VAL A 203 -16.17 4.51 3.41
CA VAL A 203 -15.20 4.75 4.49
C VAL A 203 -13.87 5.00 3.81
N TYR A 204 -13.30 6.18 4.01
CA TYR A 204 -12.03 6.58 3.38
C TYR A 204 -11.23 7.46 4.32
N THR A 205 -9.93 7.51 4.09
CA THR A 205 -9.05 8.43 4.79
C THR A 205 -9.08 9.78 4.07
N SER A 206 -9.76 10.77 4.66
CA SER A 206 -9.76 12.15 4.19
C SER A 206 -8.52 12.89 4.68
N TYR A 207 -7.97 13.79 3.89
CA TYR A 207 -6.84 14.62 4.25
C TYR A 207 -7.28 16.09 4.32
N PRO A 208 -6.57 16.96 5.06
CA PRO A 208 -6.85 18.39 5.05
C PRO A 208 -6.97 18.92 3.62
N ASN A 209 -8.08 19.60 3.32
CA ASN A 209 -8.38 20.19 2.03
C ASN A 209 -8.46 19.20 0.83
N SER A 210 -8.50 17.88 1.06
CA SER A 210 -8.76 16.92 -0.01
C SER A 210 -10.23 16.96 -0.46
N PRO A 211 -10.54 16.61 -1.72
CA PRO A 211 -11.92 16.57 -2.20
C PRO A 211 -12.78 15.61 -1.37
N ALA A 212 -14.08 15.92 -1.24
CA ALA A 212 -15.02 14.92 -0.77
C ALA A 212 -15.06 13.77 -1.80
N PRO A 213 -14.90 12.50 -1.40
CA PRO A 213 -14.96 11.33 -2.27
C PRO A 213 -16.42 10.94 -2.50
N THR A 214 -17.21 11.90 -2.94
CA THR A 214 -18.54 11.63 -3.46
C THR A 214 -18.39 11.58 -4.97
N PRO A 215 -18.25 10.39 -5.60
CA PRO A 215 -18.03 10.29 -7.03
C PRO A 215 -19.06 11.11 -7.78
N ALA A 216 -18.60 11.98 -8.68
CA ALA A 216 -19.50 12.80 -9.50
C ALA A 216 -20.38 11.94 -10.44
N ALA A 217 -19.94 10.72 -10.76
CA ALA A 217 -20.62 9.75 -11.60
C ALA A 217 -20.36 8.31 -11.13
N LEU A 218 -21.29 7.39 -11.42
CA LEU A 218 -21.18 5.97 -11.03
C LEU A 218 -19.92 5.31 -11.60
N GLU A 219 -19.58 5.66 -12.84
CA GLU A 219 -18.42 5.16 -13.59
C GLU A 219 -17.12 5.95 -13.31
N GLY A 220 -17.16 6.98 -12.46
CA GLY A 220 -16.05 7.92 -12.28
C GLY A 220 -15.85 8.89 -13.46
N GLN A 221 -14.94 9.83 -13.30
CA GLN A 221 -14.53 10.78 -14.36
C GLN A 221 -13.17 10.42 -14.93
N VAL A 222 -12.93 10.76 -16.19
CA VAL A 222 -11.62 10.62 -16.83
C VAL A 222 -10.88 11.96 -16.82
N HIS A 223 -9.77 12.02 -16.10
CA HIS A 223 -8.85 13.15 -16.10
C HIS A 223 -7.75 12.92 -17.12
N LYS A 224 -7.79 13.65 -18.24
CA LYS A 224 -6.72 13.59 -19.25
C LYS A 224 -5.53 14.45 -18.82
N VAL A 225 -4.34 13.85 -18.81
CA VAL A 225 -3.06 14.53 -18.53
C VAL A 225 -2.12 14.29 -19.70
N ILE A 226 -1.67 15.36 -20.36
CA ILE A 226 -0.65 15.29 -21.40
C ILE A 226 0.73 15.16 -20.74
N VAL A 227 1.52 14.19 -21.17
CA VAL A 227 2.88 13.96 -20.69
C VAL A 227 3.87 14.32 -21.79
N GLY A 228 4.67 15.36 -21.57
CA GLY A 228 5.66 15.84 -22.54
C GLY A 228 5.07 16.78 -23.60
N GLY A 229 5.63 16.73 -24.80
CA GLY A 229 5.30 17.63 -25.91
C GLY A 229 6.55 18.21 -26.57
N THR A 230 6.38 18.84 -27.73
CA THR A 230 7.49 19.44 -28.48
C THR A 230 8.23 20.48 -27.61
N GLY A 231 9.44 20.14 -27.16
CA GLY A 231 10.25 20.99 -26.29
C GLY A 231 9.74 21.13 -24.86
N LYS A 232 8.81 20.28 -24.41
CA LYS A 232 8.18 20.37 -23.08
C LYS A 232 8.58 19.22 -22.16
N LEU A 233 8.92 19.54 -20.91
CA LEU A 233 9.17 18.59 -19.83
C LEU A 233 8.09 18.73 -18.75
N THR A 234 6.83 18.49 -19.11
CA THR A 234 5.68 18.82 -18.26
C THR A 234 4.64 17.71 -18.21
N PHE A 235 3.90 17.67 -17.11
CA PHE A 235 2.55 17.11 -17.07
C PHE A 235 1.57 18.28 -17.23
N ASP A 236 0.57 18.14 -18.10
CA ASP A 236 -0.43 19.18 -18.36
C ASP A 236 -1.86 18.61 -18.32
N PRO A 237 -2.68 18.97 -17.31
CA PRO A 237 -2.35 19.86 -16.20
C PRO A 237 -1.29 19.23 -15.25
N PRO A 238 -0.51 20.05 -14.52
CA PRO A 238 0.54 19.55 -13.64
C PRO A 238 0.00 18.98 -12.31
N ARG A 239 -1.27 19.26 -12.01
CA ARG A 239 -1.99 18.67 -10.89
C ARG A 239 -3.47 18.54 -11.19
N ILE A 240 -4.13 17.60 -10.54
CA ILE A 240 -5.58 17.42 -10.60
C ILE A 240 -6.18 17.19 -9.22
N SER A 241 -7.49 17.37 -9.12
CA SER A 241 -8.33 16.92 -8.02
C SER A 241 -9.18 15.76 -8.54
N ALA A 242 -9.10 14.60 -7.91
CA ALA A 242 -9.79 13.39 -8.36
C ALA A 242 -10.41 12.63 -7.20
N GLN A 243 -11.53 11.98 -7.46
CA GLN A 243 -12.31 11.20 -6.50
C GLN A 243 -12.07 9.71 -6.70
N PRO A 244 -12.39 8.86 -5.71
CA PRO A 244 -12.35 7.42 -5.89
C PRO A 244 -13.18 6.99 -7.10
N ARG A 245 -12.65 6.05 -7.88
CA ARG A 245 -13.14 5.55 -9.19
C ARG A 245 -12.79 6.43 -10.39
N ASP A 246 -12.31 7.65 -10.20
CA ASP A 246 -11.81 8.42 -11.34
C ASP A 246 -10.63 7.70 -11.99
N ILE A 247 -10.50 7.89 -13.31
CA ILE A 247 -9.37 7.41 -14.10
C ILE A 247 -8.50 8.59 -14.49
N ILE A 248 -7.22 8.52 -14.17
CA ILE A 248 -6.22 9.45 -14.69
C ILE A 248 -5.65 8.83 -15.96
N MET A 249 -5.97 9.40 -17.11
CA MET A 249 -5.46 8.97 -18.41
C MET A 249 -4.30 9.86 -18.82
N PHE A 250 -3.09 9.30 -18.75
CA PHE A 250 -1.88 9.95 -19.22
C PHE A 250 -1.69 9.68 -20.71
N GLU A 251 -1.72 10.73 -21.54
CA GLU A 251 -1.45 10.66 -22.98
C GLU A 251 -0.04 11.19 -23.25
N PHE A 252 0.84 10.33 -23.76
CA PHE A 252 2.26 10.65 -23.93
C PHE A 252 2.51 11.29 -25.29
N HIS A 253 3.16 12.45 -25.28
CA HIS A 253 3.53 13.21 -26.47
C HIS A 253 5.05 13.12 -26.69
N GLN A 254 5.58 13.91 -27.64
CA GLN A 254 6.95 13.81 -28.15
C GLN A 254 8.01 13.67 -27.05
N LYS A 255 9.13 13.03 -27.41
CA LYS A 255 10.25 12.62 -26.55
C LYS A 255 9.91 11.39 -25.71
N ASN A 256 10.74 11.10 -24.71
CA ASN A 256 10.65 9.88 -23.91
C ASN A 256 10.37 10.23 -22.46
N HIS A 257 9.20 9.82 -21.98
CA HIS A 257 8.70 10.16 -20.65
C HIS A 257 8.16 8.93 -19.91
N THR A 258 7.92 9.12 -18.61
CA THR A 258 7.27 8.15 -17.73
C THR A 258 6.31 8.90 -16.82
N VAL A 259 5.36 8.16 -16.23
CA VAL A 259 4.68 8.56 -15.01
C VAL A 259 5.05 7.52 -13.96
N THR A 260 5.86 7.92 -12.98
CA THR A 260 6.36 7.03 -11.94
C THR A 260 5.97 7.58 -10.57
N GLN A 261 5.31 6.79 -9.73
CA GLN A 261 4.89 7.22 -8.41
C GLN A 261 6.11 7.45 -7.51
N SER A 262 6.08 8.53 -6.73
CA SER A 262 7.08 8.87 -5.72
C SER A 262 6.39 9.27 -4.41
N SER A 263 7.17 9.82 -3.48
CA SER A 263 6.62 10.47 -2.29
C SER A 263 7.02 11.93 -2.28
N PHE A 264 6.28 12.76 -1.56
CA PHE A 264 6.66 14.17 -1.38
C PHE A 264 8.11 14.32 -0.90
N ALA A 265 8.55 13.50 0.06
CA ALA A 265 9.89 13.60 0.65
C ALA A 265 11.01 12.98 -0.21
N ASP A 266 10.65 12.23 -1.27
CA ASP A 266 11.57 11.60 -2.20
C ASP A 266 11.05 11.74 -3.64
N PRO A 267 11.02 12.98 -4.20
CA PRO A 267 10.25 13.31 -5.40
C PRO A 267 10.72 12.62 -6.67
N CYS A 268 12.03 12.32 -6.78
CA CYS A 268 12.67 11.81 -8.00
C CYS A 268 13.13 10.36 -7.90
N ARG A 269 12.52 9.58 -7.01
CA ARG A 269 12.73 8.13 -6.89
C ARG A 269 11.39 7.43 -6.81
N GLN A 270 11.36 6.24 -7.40
CA GLN A 270 10.16 5.43 -7.38
C GLN A 270 9.84 5.06 -5.94
N LEU A 271 8.59 5.27 -5.56
CA LEU A 271 8.08 4.90 -4.26
C LEU A 271 8.34 3.42 -4.02
N ASN A 272 9.17 3.12 -3.02
CA ASN A 272 9.49 1.78 -2.55
C ASN A 272 9.57 1.84 -1.03
N ALA A 273 8.41 1.72 -0.37
CA ALA A 273 8.30 1.84 1.08
C ALA A 273 7.40 0.73 1.63
N ASN A 274 7.80 0.11 2.75
CA ASN A 274 7.02 -0.89 3.47
C ASN A 274 6.46 -2.03 2.59
N GLY A 275 7.27 -2.54 1.65
CA GLY A 275 6.85 -3.61 0.74
C GLY A 275 5.87 -3.20 -0.36
N THR A 276 5.52 -1.91 -0.45
CA THR A 276 4.70 -1.37 -1.55
C THR A 276 5.61 -0.65 -2.54
N THR A 277 5.63 -1.14 -3.78
CA THR A 277 6.21 -0.44 -4.93
C THR A 277 5.11 0.36 -5.60
N GLY A 278 5.34 1.66 -5.76
CA GLY A 278 4.40 2.55 -6.45
C GLY A 278 4.38 2.29 -7.96
N PHE A 279 3.33 2.76 -8.62
CA PHE A 279 3.13 2.52 -10.05
C PHE A 279 4.26 3.12 -10.93
N ASP A 280 4.47 2.53 -12.11
CA ASP A 280 5.35 3.04 -13.16
C ASP A 280 4.78 2.69 -14.53
N SER A 281 4.57 3.69 -15.38
CA SER A 281 4.12 3.47 -16.76
C SER A 281 5.19 2.76 -17.62
N GLY A 282 6.44 2.77 -17.18
CA GLY A 282 7.58 2.53 -18.06
C GLY A 282 7.84 3.71 -19.00
N PHE A 283 8.87 3.58 -19.83
CA PHE A 283 9.20 4.56 -20.86
C PHE A 283 8.30 4.41 -22.08
N LEU A 284 7.63 5.51 -22.44
CA LEU A 284 6.73 5.59 -23.59
C LEU A 284 7.27 6.65 -24.57
N PRO A 285 8.22 6.29 -25.45
CA PRO A 285 8.82 7.22 -26.40
C PRO A 285 7.88 7.54 -27.57
N VAL A 286 7.85 8.81 -27.96
CA VAL A 286 7.06 9.31 -29.09
C VAL A 286 7.95 10.16 -30.01
N ALA A 287 7.88 9.88 -31.31
CA ALA A 287 8.63 10.60 -32.34
C ALA A 287 8.13 12.05 -32.51
N ASP A 288 9.01 12.95 -32.97
CA ASP A 288 8.69 14.38 -33.08
C ASP A 288 7.56 14.67 -34.07
N ASP A 289 7.37 13.82 -35.09
CA ASP A 289 6.36 13.91 -36.15
C ASP A 289 5.14 13.01 -35.91
N ALA A 290 5.03 12.37 -34.75
CA ALA A 290 3.92 11.47 -34.44
C ALA A 290 2.58 12.22 -34.34
N SER A 291 1.54 11.63 -34.94
CA SER A 291 0.14 12.09 -34.83
C SER A 291 -0.73 11.13 -34.01
N SER A 292 -0.14 10.07 -33.46
CA SER A 292 -0.79 9.11 -32.57
C SER A 292 0.01 8.99 -31.28
N PHE A 293 -0.71 8.94 -30.16
CA PHE A 293 -0.13 9.08 -28.83
C PHE A 293 -0.54 7.90 -27.94
N PRO A 294 0.41 7.19 -27.30
CA PRO A 294 0.07 6.12 -26.39
C PRO A 294 -0.53 6.68 -25.09
N THR A 295 -1.44 5.91 -24.50
CA THR A 295 -2.10 6.26 -23.23
C THR A 295 -1.81 5.24 -22.15
N TRP A 296 -1.76 5.69 -20.89
CA TRP A 296 -1.62 4.83 -19.71
C TRP A 296 -2.51 5.36 -18.57
N ASN A 297 -3.16 4.44 -17.85
CA ASN A 297 -4.24 4.80 -16.93
C ASN A 297 -3.91 4.44 -15.47
N VAL A 298 -4.36 5.29 -14.54
CA VAL A 298 -4.37 5.02 -13.10
C VAL A 298 -5.78 5.19 -12.55
N THR A 299 -6.28 4.18 -11.85
CA THR A 299 -7.53 4.29 -11.09
C THR A 299 -7.26 4.95 -9.74
N VAL A 300 -8.03 5.97 -9.41
CA VAL A 300 -7.99 6.65 -8.11
C VAL A 300 -8.78 5.82 -7.10
N ASN A 301 -8.13 5.38 -6.03
CA ASN A 301 -8.75 4.51 -5.02
C ASN A 301 -9.26 5.28 -3.79
N ASP A 302 -8.62 6.40 -3.46
CA ASP A 302 -8.94 7.25 -2.32
C ASP A 302 -8.58 8.72 -2.62
N THR A 303 -8.74 9.61 -1.63
CA THR A 303 -8.45 11.04 -1.76
C THR A 303 -7.07 11.42 -1.20
N ALA A 304 -6.19 10.46 -0.96
CA ALA A 304 -4.84 10.74 -0.49
C ALA A 304 -4.04 11.52 -1.54
N PRO A 305 -3.19 12.47 -1.11
CA PRO A 305 -2.27 13.13 -2.03
C PRO A 305 -1.34 12.11 -2.69
N MET A 306 -1.35 12.04 -4.03
CA MET A 306 -0.43 11.21 -4.81
C MET A 306 0.61 12.09 -5.51
N TRP A 307 1.84 11.61 -5.54
CA TRP A 307 2.98 12.32 -6.12
C TRP A 307 3.61 11.44 -7.19
N ALA A 308 3.91 12.02 -8.35
CA ALA A 308 4.56 11.31 -9.44
C ALA A 308 5.60 12.19 -10.14
N TYR A 309 6.50 11.55 -10.87
CA TYR A 309 7.57 12.22 -11.61
C TYR A 309 7.88 11.50 -12.91
N CYS A 310 8.57 12.19 -13.81
CA CYS A 310 9.21 11.55 -14.95
C CYS A 310 10.62 11.08 -14.57
N ARG A 311 10.88 9.77 -14.70
CA ARG A 311 12.16 9.15 -14.31
C ARG A 311 13.26 9.23 -15.38
N GLN A 312 13.03 9.96 -16.47
CA GLN A 312 14.04 10.15 -17.51
C GLN A 312 15.21 10.98 -16.97
N LYS A 313 16.42 10.47 -17.17
CA LYS A 313 17.67 11.06 -16.64
C LYS A 313 18.66 11.51 -17.71
N THR A 314 18.42 11.12 -18.95
CA THR A 314 19.34 11.36 -20.07
C THR A 314 18.61 12.14 -21.16
N PRO A 315 19.17 13.26 -21.67
CA PRO A 315 20.50 13.81 -21.36
C PRO A 315 20.58 14.57 -20.03
N ALA A 316 19.44 14.91 -19.43
CA ALA A 316 19.35 15.55 -18.12
C ALA A 316 18.14 15.00 -17.35
N SER A 317 18.13 15.20 -16.02
CA SER A 317 17.04 14.79 -15.15
C SER A 317 15.77 15.57 -15.45
N HIS A 318 14.73 14.90 -15.97
CA HIS A 318 13.43 15.54 -16.19
C HIS A 318 12.80 15.96 -14.85
N CYS A 319 12.84 15.09 -13.83
CA CYS A 319 12.35 15.44 -12.49
C CYS A 319 13.15 16.56 -11.83
N GLY A 320 14.48 16.54 -11.97
CA GLY A 320 15.35 17.63 -11.49
C GLY A 320 15.16 18.94 -12.24
N ALA A 321 14.55 18.90 -13.43
CA ALA A 321 14.10 20.07 -14.18
C ALA A 321 12.64 20.44 -13.90
N GLY A 322 12.01 19.85 -12.87
CA GLY A 322 10.66 20.17 -12.43
C GLY A 322 9.53 19.36 -13.07
N MET A 323 9.83 18.28 -13.82
CA MET A 323 8.81 17.41 -14.43
C MET A 323 8.19 16.47 -13.38
N VAL A 324 7.26 17.01 -12.60
CA VAL A 324 6.50 16.33 -11.55
C VAL A 324 4.99 16.54 -11.69
N PHE A 325 4.21 15.67 -11.06
CA PHE A 325 2.75 15.67 -11.09
C PHE A 325 2.17 15.40 -9.69
N ALA A 326 1.01 15.99 -9.40
CA ALA A 326 0.30 15.79 -8.14
C ALA A 326 -1.19 15.49 -8.33
N VAL A 327 -1.73 14.60 -7.52
CA VAL A 327 -3.18 14.35 -7.38
C VAL A 327 -3.57 14.71 -5.97
N ASN A 328 -4.66 15.46 -5.81
CA ASN A 328 -5.21 15.81 -4.49
C ASN A 328 -4.18 16.47 -3.55
N SER A 329 -3.25 17.26 -4.09
CA SER A 329 -2.32 18.06 -3.30
C SER A 329 -3.06 19.19 -2.56
N ASP A 330 -2.59 19.52 -1.36
CA ASP A 330 -3.16 20.62 -0.57
C ASP A 330 -2.41 21.92 -0.88
N GLU A 331 -2.97 22.70 -1.81
CA GLU A 331 -2.40 23.96 -2.27
C GLU A 331 -2.36 25.08 -1.22
N SER A 332 -3.07 24.92 -0.10
CA SER A 332 -3.03 25.86 1.02
C SER A 332 -1.95 25.52 2.06
N SER A 333 -1.30 24.36 1.90
CA SER A 333 -0.31 23.84 2.83
C SER A 333 1.12 23.94 2.30
N GLN A 334 2.09 23.59 3.16
CA GLN A 334 3.49 23.40 2.76
C GLN A 334 3.70 22.17 1.86
N ARG A 335 2.65 21.38 1.61
CA ARG A 335 2.62 20.22 0.69
C ARG A 335 1.72 20.50 -0.52
N SER A 336 1.89 21.69 -1.10
CA SER A 336 1.32 22.06 -2.40
C SER A 336 2.09 21.40 -3.55
N PHE A 337 1.51 21.43 -4.75
CA PHE A 337 2.23 21.08 -5.98
C PHE A 337 3.50 21.93 -6.14
N SER A 338 3.42 23.23 -5.90
CA SER A 338 4.58 24.14 -6.05
C SER A 338 5.72 23.79 -5.11
N ALA A 339 5.42 23.38 -3.87
CA ALA A 339 6.42 22.93 -2.92
C ALA A 339 7.06 21.60 -3.35
N PHE A 340 6.29 20.68 -3.92
CA PHE A 340 6.79 19.42 -4.45
C PHE A 340 7.73 19.62 -5.65
N GLN A 341 7.35 20.49 -6.58
CA GLN A 341 8.16 20.84 -7.75
C GLN A 341 9.47 21.52 -7.35
N ALA A 342 9.41 22.51 -6.45
CA ALA A 342 10.60 23.20 -5.95
C ALA A 342 11.56 22.22 -5.25
N LEU A 343 11.04 21.27 -4.49
CA LEU A 343 11.85 20.24 -3.84
C LEU A 343 12.52 19.32 -4.88
N ALA A 344 11.80 18.90 -5.92
CA ALA A 344 12.36 18.07 -7.00
C ALA A 344 13.52 18.78 -7.72
N GLU A 345 13.35 20.07 -8.03
CA GLU A 345 14.36 20.92 -8.66
C GLU A 345 15.58 21.13 -7.76
N GLN A 346 15.35 21.44 -6.47
CA GLN A 346 16.42 21.61 -5.48
C GLN A 346 17.27 20.34 -5.32
N LEU A 347 16.64 19.17 -5.40
CA LEU A 347 17.30 17.88 -5.32
C LEU A 347 17.94 17.43 -6.65
N ASN A 348 17.64 18.15 -7.74
CA ASN A 348 18.21 17.98 -9.08
C ASN A 348 18.08 16.56 -9.65
N GLY A 349 17.16 15.74 -9.09
CA GLY A 349 17.02 14.31 -9.38
C GLY A 349 18.32 13.49 -9.29
N THR A 350 19.29 13.96 -8.51
CA THR A 350 20.54 13.22 -8.26
C THR A 350 20.23 12.04 -7.33
N ALA A 351 20.41 10.82 -7.82
CA ALA A 351 20.26 9.61 -7.01
C ALA A 351 21.45 9.43 -6.06
N ALA A 352 21.77 10.45 -5.25
CA ALA A 352 22.67 10.27 -4.12
C ALA A 352 22.08 9.17 -3.22
N ALA A 353 22.91 8.21 -2.81
CA ALA A 353 22.47 7.11 -1.97
C ALA A 353 21.84 7.67 -0.69
N ALA A 354 20.56 7.37 -0.44
CA ALA A 354 19.91 7.73 0.81
C ALA A 354 20.67 7.05 1.96
N SER A 355 21.24 7.87 2.84
CA SER A 355 21.65 7.41 4.16
C SER A 355 20.42 7.55 5.06
N ALA A 356 19.75 6.42 5.33
CA ALA A 356 18.61 6.27 6.24
C ALA A 356 17.25 6.88 5.80
N SER A 357 16.17 6.29 6.33
CA SER A 357 14.81 6.85 6.30
C SER A 357 14.79 8.28 6.84
N PRO A 358 13.87 9.15 6.38
CA PRO A 358 13.63 10.46 6.98
C PRO A 358 13.52 10.33 8.49
N SER A 359 14.48 10.88 9.20
CA SER A 359 14.54 10.84 10.66
C SER A 359 14.33 12.25 11.18
N ALA A 360 13.43 12.42 12.15
CA ALA A 360 13.25 13.70 12.84
C ALA A 360 14.58 14.07 13.53
N THR A 361 15.18 15.19 13.15
CA THR A 361 16.45 15.63 13.73
C THR A 361 16.15 16.51 14.94
N GLY A 362 16.38 16.00 16.15
CA GLY A 362 16.31 16.78 17.38
C GLY A 362 17.52 17.71 17.49
N SER A 363 17.29 19.02 17.51
CA SER A 363 18.34 20.01 17.80
C SER A 363 18.51 20.13 19.32
N THR A 364 19.59 19.57 19.86
CA THR A 364 20.05 19.90 21.21
C THR A 364 20.78 21.23 21.18
N SER A 365 20.10 22.28 21.63
CA SER A 365 20.76 23.54 22.01
C SER A 365 21.18 23.47 23.47
N GLY A 366 22.45 23.78 23.73
CA GLY A 366 22.87 24.41 24.98
C GLY A 366 23.82 23.59 25.86
N ALA A 367 25.08 24.03 25.93
CA ALA A 367 25.65 24.71 27.11
C ALA A 367 27.18 24.48 27.16
N GLY A 368 27.92 25.58 27.29
CA GLY A 368 29.37 25.62 27.20
C GLY A 368 30.09 24.81 28.28
N ALA A 369 31.14 24.11 27.87
CA ALA A 369 32.22 23.72 28.75
C ALA A 369 33.41 24.66 28.50
N VAL A 370 33.66 25.47 29.53
CA VAL A 370 34.76 26.41 29.68
C VAL A 370 36.11 25.76 29.38
N ARG A 371 36.93 26.43 28.57
CA ARG A 371 38.35 26.11 28.43
C ARG A 371 39.08 26.45 29.73
N VAL A 372 39.63 25.45 30.41
CA VAL A 372 40.72 25.65 31.37
C VAL A 372 42.00 25.22 30.66
N GLY A 373 42.81 26.20 30.27
CA GLY A 373 44.16 25.98 29.76
C GLY A 373 45.07 25.57 30.92
N ILE A 374 45.83 24.49 30.73
CA ILE A 374 46.98 24.18 31.58
C ILE A 374 48.21 24.24 30.68
N LEU A 375 49.09 25.18 31.02
CA LEU A 375 50.38 25.45 30.42
C LEU A 375 51.32 24.26 30.65
N SER A 376 51.80 23.63 29.58
CA SER A 376 52.96 22.75 29.64
C SER A 376 54.21 23.57 29.34
N ALA A 377 54.89 24.00 30.40
CA ALA A 377 56.25 24.53 30.35
C ALA A 377 57.13 23.71 31.30
N ALA A 378 58.12 23.00 30.74
CA ALA A 378 59.31 22.49 31.43
C ALA A 378 60.34 22.15 30.34
N VAL A 379 61.21 23.08 29.96
CA VAL A 379 62.53 23.38 30.57
C VAL A 379 63.51 22.23 30.42
N ALA A 380 64.44 22.43 29.48
CA ALA A 380 65.70 21.71 29.39
C ALA A 380 66.61 22.09 30.57
N ALA A 381 67.30 21.11 31.15
CA ALA A 381 68.46 21.35 32.01
C ALA A 381 69.51 20.26 31.77
N LEU A 382 70.68 20.71 31.32
CA LEU A 382 71.94 19.98 31.22
C LEU A 382 72.47 19.62 32.61
N GLY A 383 73.08 18.45 32.74
CA GLY A 383 73.89 18.06 33.89
C GLY A 383 74.86 16.95 33.48
N ALA A 384 76.15 17.27 33.48
CA ALA A 384 77.22 16.47 32.93
C ALA A 384 78.05 15.75 34.01
N PHE A 385 78.74 14.68 33.60
CA PHE A 385 80.01 14.10 34.12
C PHE A 385 80.08 13.33 35.46
N ALA A 386 80.52 12.06 35.37
CA ALA A 386 81.79 11.49 35.89
C ALA A 386 81.64 9.94 36.08
N ILE A 387 82.17 9.09 35.20
CA ILE A 387 83.46 8.33 35.31
C ILE A 387 83.76 7.81 36.72
N VAL A 388 83.83 6.48 36.90
CA VAL A 388 84.95 5.75 37.54
C VAL A 388 84.95 4.28 37.10
N LEU A 389 86.13 3.85 36.61
CA LEU A 389 86.72 2.51 36.36
C LEU A 389 86.11 1.60 35.28
#